data_AF-A0A3M0XKK6-F1
#
_entry.id   AF-A0A3M0XKK6-F1
#
_cell.length_a   1.000
_cell.length_b   1.000
_cell.length_c   1.000
_cell.angle_alpha   90.00
_cell.angle_beta   90.00
_cell.angle_gamma   90.00
#
_symmetry.space_group_name_H-M   'P 1'
#
loop_
_entity.id
_entity.type
_entity.pdbx_description
1 polymer ?
#
loop_
_entity_poly.entity_id
_entity_poly.type
_entity_poly.pdbx_seq_one_letter_code
_entity_poly.pdbx_strand_id
1 'polypeptide(L)'
;MQQYPKRLIEVDLPIARISAHARREKSIRHGHISTLHIWWARRPLVACRAVACAALWPDPADPLCPDAFQEKARALMLEWARDHLDLLSGESFSRFVAIQKCPAMLDDNEELRHALLDFIADFANWDNSTDEHFLRTARELTQTAHESLGGVPGTRPLVVDPFAGGGAIPLEALRVGADAFASDLNPIPVLLNKVVLEYIPKYGQKLADEVRRWGAWIKEQAE
;
A
#
# COMPACT_ATOMS: atom_id res chain seq x y z
N MET A 1 -16.64 -14.83 -21.62
CA MET A 1 -15.62 -14.24 -20.72
C MET A 1 -16.09 -14.48 -19.31
N GLN A 2 -15.24 -15.01 -18.43
CA GLN A 2 -15.54 -15.08 -17.01
C GLN A 2 -15.61 -13.63 -16.49
N GLN A 3 -16.74 -13.25 -15.90
CA GLN A 3 -16.96 -11.89 -15.44
C GLN A 3 -16.36 -11.77 -14.04
N TYR A 4 -15.41 -10.85 -13.87
CA TYR A 4 -14.80 -10.54 -12.58
C TYR A 4 -15.57 -9.39 -11.91
N PRO A 5 -15.60 -9.32 -10.57
CA PRO A 5 -16.10 -8.13 -9.90
C PRO A 5 -15.26 -6.93 -10.27
N LYS A 6 -15.91 -5.77 -10.33
CA LYS A 6 -15.21 -4.50 -10.40
C LYS A 6 -14.26 -4.35 -9.22
N ARG A 7 -13.16 -3.64 -9.44
CA ARG A 7 -12.24 -3.17 -8.42
C ARG A 7 -12.65 -1.80 -7.95
N LEU A 8 -12.23 -1.44 -6.73
CA LEU A 8 -12.50 -0.09 -6.20
C LEU A 8 -12.02 0.99 -7.17
N ILE A 9 -10.83 0.82 -7.78
CA ILE A 9 -10.28 1.78 -8.75
C ILE A 9 -11.14 1.97 -10.01
N GLU A 10 -12.01 1.02 -10.34
CA GLU A 10 -12.90 1.10 -11.50
C GLU A 10 -14.21 1.84 -11.21
N VAL A 11 -14.53 2.06 -9.93
CA VAL A 11 -15.74 2.76 -9.50
C VAL A 11 -15.45 4.15 -8.92
N ASP A 12 -14.44 4.27 -8.05
CA ASP A 12 -14.04 5.54 -7.47
C ASP A 12 -12.62 5.47 -6.88
N LEU A 13 -11.99 6.62 -6.72
CA LEU A 13 -10.71 6.75 -6.03
C LEU A 13 -10.66 8.14 -5.38
N PRO A 14 -10.21 8.28 -4.12
CA PRO A 14 -10.16 9.56 -3.41
C PRO A 14 -9.00 10.45 -3.90
N ILE A 15 -9.03 10.82 -5.19
CA ILE A 15 -7.94 11.47 -5.94
C ILE A 15 -7.53 12.80 -5.29
N ALA A 16 -8.48 13.57 -4.77
CA ALA A 16 -8.19 14.85 -4.13
C ALA A 16 -7.27 14.69 -2.90
N ARG A 17 -7.60 13.73 -2.02
CA ARG A 17 -6.86 13.43 -0.80
C ARG A 17 -5.51 12.79 -1.11
N ILE A 18 -5.50 11.80 -2.00
CA ILE A 18 -4.26 11.18 -2.51
C ILE A 18 -3.33 12.24 -3.11
N SER A 19 -3.87 13.16 -3.91
CA SER A 19 -3.08 14.24 -4.52
C SER A 19 -2.51 15.22 -3.49
N ALA A 20 -3.27 15.52 -2.42
CA ALA A 20 -2.79 16.35 -1.33
C ALA A 20 -1.61 15.69 -0.60
N HIS A 21 -1.73 14.41 -0.26
CA HIS A 21 -0.65 13.62 0.34
C HIS A 21 0.57 13.50 -0.59
N ALA A 22 0.35 13.27 -1.89
CA ALA A 22 1.44 13.17 -2.87
C ALA A 22 2.19 14.50 -3.07
N ARG A 23 1.51 15.65 -2.96
CA ARG A 23 2.17 16.97 -2.95
C ARG A 23 3.05 17.15 -1.72
N ARG A 24 2.56 16.74 -0.54
CA ARG A 24 3.30 16.80 0.72
C ARG A 24 4.52 15.87 0.71
N GLU A 25 4.38 14.65 0.18
CA GLU A 25 5.48 13.66 0.12
C GLU A 25 6.74 14.22 -0.57
N LYS A 26 6.58 15.10 -1.56
CA LYS A 26 7.71 15.70 -2.29
C LYS A 26 8.67 16.49 -1.39
N SER A 27 8.22 17.01 -0.25
CA SER A 27 9.06 17.74 0.71
C SER A 27 9.69 16.86 1.79
N ILE A 28 9.38 15.56 1.82
CA ILE A 28 9.92 14.64 2.82
C ILE A 28 11.39 14.34 2.51
N ARG A 29 12.22 14.33 3.56
CA ARG A 29 13.68 14.21 3.49
C ARG A 29 14.27 13.11 4.37
N HIS A 30 13.46 12.46 5.19
CA HIS A 30 13.89 11.39 6.09
C HIS A 30 13.09 10.12 5.81
N GLY A 31 13.74 8.96 5.80
CA GLY A 31 13.11 7.64 5.60
C GLY A 31 12.51 7.38 4.20
N HIS A 32 12.43 8.38 3.33
CA HIS A 32 11.86 8.24 1.99
C HIS A 32 12.88 7.69 0.99
N ILE A 33 12.47 6.78 0.09
CA ILE A 33 13.39 6.10 -0.84
C ILE A 33 14.20 7.06 -1.73
N SER A 34 13.68 8.25 -2.01
CA SER A 34 14.40 9.25 -2.81
C SER A 34 15.64 9.83 -2.13
N THR A 35 15.82 9.59 -0.83
CA THR A 35 17.03 9.99 -0.10
C THR A 35 18.17 8.98 -0.30
N LEU A 36 17.87 7.75 -0.73
CA LEU A 36 18.86 6.77 -1.16
C LEU A 36 19.38 7.11 -2.57
N HIS A 37 18.47 7.44 -3.49
CA HIS A 37 18.81 7.87 -4.84
C HIS A 37 17.69 8.70 -5.48
N ILE A 38 18.06 9.72 -6.24
CA ILE A 38 17.11 10.53 -6.99
C ILE A 38 16.87 9.89 -8.36
N TRP A 39 15.70 9.28 -8.55
CA TRP A 39 15.24 8.82 -9.86
C TRP A 39 14.55 9.98 -10.62
N TRP A 40 14.76 10.11 -11.94
CA TRP A 40 14.19 11.23 -12.71
C TRP A 40 12.68 11.12 -12.95
N ALA A 41 12.13 9.90 -12.96
CA ALA A 41 10.70 9.64 -13.16
C ALA A 41 10.04 9.11 -11.87
N ARG A 42 10.02 9.93 -10.81
CA ARG A 42 9.48 9.50 -9.50
C ARG A 42 7.96 9.40 -9.52
N ARG A 43 7.44 8.22 -9.18
CA ARG A 43 6.03 8.01 -8.85
C ARG A 43 5.86 8.22 -7.34
N PRO A 44 4.87 9.01 -6.88
CA PRO A 44 4.64 9.20 -5.46
C PRO A 44 4.26 7.88 -4.77
N LEU A 45 4.87 7.57 -3.62
CA LEU A 45 4.60 6.33 -2.89
C LEU A 45 3.17 6.31 -2.36
N VAL A 46 2.70 7.45 -1.86
CA VAL A 46 1.28 7.71 -1.53
C VAL A 46 0.34 7.22 -2.64
N ALA A 47 0.61 7.59 -3.88
CA ALA A 47 -0.25 7.25 -5.02
C ALA A 47 -0.13 5.76 -5.37
N CYS A 48 1.08 5.22 -5.38
CA CYS A 48 1.32 3.79 -5.62
C CYS A 48 0.59 2.91 -4.59
N ARG A 49 0.60 3.28 -3.30
CA ARG A 49 -0.13 2.58 -2.24
C ARG A 49 -1.62 2.58 -2.47
N ALA A 50 -2.19 3.75 -2.69
CA ALA A 50 -3.62 3.89 -2.88
C ALA A 50 -4.12 3.10 -4.10
N VAL A 51 -3.37 3.17 -5.21
CA VAL A 51 -3.65 2.39 -6.43
C VAL A 51 -3.49 0.90 -6.19
N ALA A 52 -2.46 0.46 -5.46
CA ALA A 52 -2.28 -0.96 -5.14
C ALA A 52 -3.47 -1.51 -4.34
N CYS A 53 -3.90 -0.83 -3.28
CA CYS A 53 -5.11 -1.21 -2.54
C CYS A 53 -6.34 -1.23 -3.45
N ALA A 54 -6.61 -0.13 -4.15
CA ALA A 54 -7.84 0.02 -4.94
C ALA A 54 -7.90 -0.92 -6.16
N ALA A 55 -6.75 -1.35 -6.70
CA ALA A 55 -6.69 -2.30 -7.80
C ALA A 55 -6.81 -3.77 -7.34
N LEU A 56 -6.30 -4.08 -6.14
CA LEU A 56 -6.33 -5.45 -5.61
C LEU A 56 -7.67 -5.80 -4.95
N TRP A 57 -8.38 -4.81 -4.41
CA TRP A 57 -9.62 -5.05 -3.66
C TRP A 57 -10.85 -4.97 -4.58
N PRO A 58 -11.73 -5.99 -4.55
CA PRO A 58 -13.01 -5.90 -5.24
C PRO A 58 -13.88 -4.82 -4.59
N ASP A 59 -14.74 -4.21 -5.39
CA ASP A 59 -15.74 -3.28 -4.93
C ASP A 59 -16.87 -4.04 -4.21
N PRO A 60 -17.14 -3.79 -2.92
CA PRO A 60 -18.14 -4.53 -2.17
C PRO A 60 -19.57 -4.34 -2.70
N ALA A 61 -19.86 -3.26 -3.41
CA ALA A 61 -21.18 -3.00 -3.99
C ALA A 61 -21.36 -3.58 -5.40
N ASP A 62 -20.33 -4.21 -5.97
CA ASP A 62 -20.49 -4.98 -7.20
C ASP A 62 -21.21 -6.31 -6.93
N PRO A 63 -22.21 -6.71 -7.73
CA PRO A 63 -22.94 -7.97 -7.53
C PRO A 63 -22.08 -9.24 -7.59
N LEU A 64 -20.88 -9.17 -8.19
CA LEU A 64 -19.95 -10.29 -8.29
C LEU A 64 -18.90 -10.28 -7.17
N CYS A 65 -18.94 -9.32 -6.24
CA CYS A 65 -18.00 -9.28 -5.13
C CYS A 65 -18.22 -10.48 -4.20
N PRO A 66 -17.19 -11.29 -3.91
CA PRO A 66 -17.34 -12.44 -3.02
C PRO A 66 -17.79 -12.06 -1.62
N ASP A 67 -18.73 -12.82 -1.05
CA ASP A 67 -19.25 -12.61 0.30
C ASP A 67 -18.14 -12.63 1.36
N ALA A 68 -17.17 -13.53 1.22
CA ALA A 68 -16.03 -13.64 2.13
C ALA A 68 -15.21 -12.34 2.20
N PHE A 69 -15.07 -11.61 1.09
CA PHE A 69 -14.41 -10.30 1.10
C PHE A 69 -15.28 -9.24 1.77
N GLN A 70 -16.59 -9.21 1.48
CA GLN A 70 -17.52 -8.26 2.09
C GLN A 70 -17.55 -8.42 3.62
N GLU A 71 -17.68 -9.66 4.11
CA GLU A 71 -17.69 -9.98 5.54
C GLU A 71 -16.40 -9.53 6.23
N LYS A 72 -15.25 -9.84 5.65
CA LYS A 72 -13.95 -9.42 6.20
C LYS A 72 -13.81 -7.89 6.18
N ALA A 73 -14.19 -7.24 5.08
CA ALA A 73 -14.13 -5.80 4.96
C ALA A 73 -15.02 -5.11 5.99
N ARG A 74 -16.26 -5.57 6.19
CA ARG A 74 -17.14 -5.06 7.25
C ARG A 74 -16.51 -5.24 8.63
N ALA A 75 -16.01 -6.43 8.93
CA ALA A 75 -15.40 -6.73 10.23
C ALA A 75 -14.23 -5.78 10.55
N LEU A 76 -13.36 -5.54 9.57
CA LEU A 76 -12.24 -4.62 9.72
C LEU A 76 -12.71 -3.17 9.84
N MET A 77 -13.64 -2.70 9.00
CA MET A 77 -14.14 -1.32 9.11
C MET A 77 -14.87 -1.06 10.44
N LEU A 78 -15.56 -2.07 10.99
CA LEU A 78 -16.14 -2.01 12.34
C LEU A 78 -15.06 -1.96 13.43
N GLU A 79 -13.96 -2.69 13.28
CA GLU A 79 -12.81 -2.60 14.18
C GLU A 79 -12.22 -1.18 14.16
N TRP A 80 -12.03 -0.60 12.98
CA TRP A 80 -11.57 0.79 12.83
C TRP A 80 -12.49 1.80 13.50
N ALA A 81 -13.81 1.63 13.36
CA ALA A 81 -14.79 2.49 14.00
C ALA A 81 -14.79 2.38 15.54
N ARG A 82 -14.39 1.24 16.10
CA ARG A 82 -14.29 1.05 17.55
C ARG A 82 -12.96 1.52 18.12
N ASP A 83 -11.87 1.12 17.49
CA ASP A 83 -10.56 1.04 18.14
C ASP A 83 -9.52 2.00 17.54
N HIS A 84 -9.78 2.61 16.38
CA HIS A 84 -8.78 3.37 15.61
C HIS A 84 -9.26 4.75 15.13
N LEU A 85 -10.24 5.35 15.81
CA LEU A 85 -10.77 6.68 15.44
C LEU A 85 -9.71 7.80 15.51
N ASP A 86 -8.70 7.65 16.36
CA ASP A 86 -7.60 8.60 16.55
C ASP A 86 -6.61 8.64 15.38
N LEU A 87 -6.56 7.57 14.58
CA LEU A 87 -5.70 7.46 13.40
C LEU A 87 -6.34 8.00 12.12
N LEU A 88 -7.66 8.23 12.13
CA LEU A 88 -8.40 8.72 10.98
C LEU A 88 -8.22 10.22 10.77
N SER A 89 -8.22 10.65 9.52
CA SER A 89 -8.26 12.09 9.22
C SER A 89 -9.61 12.69 9.60
N GLY A 90 -9.67 14.01 9.73
CA GLY A 90 -10.94 14.72 9.97
C GLY A 90 -11.99 14.48 8.89
N GLU A 91 -11.58 14.16 7.66
CA GLU A 91 -12.48 13.83 6.55
C GLU A 91 -13.19 12.50 6.78
N SER A 92 -12.46 11.48 7.24
CA SER A 92 -12.98 10.13 7.48
C SER A 92 -13.60 9.96 8.87
N PHE A 93 -13.17 10.75 9.86
CA PHE A 93 -13.62 10.67 11.25
C PHE A 93 -15.15 10.69 11.40
N SER A 94 -15.82 11.59 10.69
CA SER A 94 -17.28 11.73 10.78
C SER A 94 -18.04 10.46 10.39
N ARG A 95 -17.56 9.75 9.35
CA ARG A 95 -18.15 8.48 8.90
C ARG A 95 -17.94 7.37 9.91
N PHE A 96 -16.72 7.20 10.40
CA PHE A 96 -16.41 6.13 11.34
C PHE A 96 -17.07 6.34 12.71
N VAL A 97 -17.29 7.58 13.14
CA VAL A 97 -18.13 7.87 14.32
C VAL A 97 -19.60 7.49 14.09
N ALA A 98 -20.12 7.71 12.89
CA ALA A 98 -21.48 7.29 12.54
C ALA A 98 -21.60 5.75 12.52
N ILE A 99 -20.62 5.07 11.92
CA ILE A 99 -20.50 3.60 11.93
C ILE A 99 -20.39 3.06 13.36
N GLN A 100 -19.59 3.70 14.23
CA GLN A 100 -19.46 3.30 15.63
C GLN A 100 -20.81 3.33 16.37
N LYS A 101 -21.62 4.37 16.11
CA LYS A 101 -22.95 4.54 16.71
C LYS A 101 -24.00 3.61 16.10
N CYS A 102 -23.89 3.34 14.80
CA CYS A 102 -24.81 2.51 14.05
C CYS A 102 -24.04 1.51 13.16
N PRO A 103 -23.58 0.38 13.72
CA PRO A 103 -22.84 -0.63 12.96
C PRO A 103 -23.58 -1.17 11.73
N ALA A 104 -24.92 -1.20 11.78
CA ALA A 104 -25.78 -1.64 10.68
C ALA A 104 -25.68 -0.74 9.42
N MET A 105 -25.08 0.46 9.51
CA MET A 105 -24.75 1.26 8.32
C MET A 105 -23.86 0.49 7.35
N LEU A 106 -22.96 -0.35 7.87
CA LEU A 106 -22.09 -1.15 7.04
C LEU A 106 -22.78 -2.37 6.43
N ASP A 107 -24.07 -2.63 6.68
CA ASP A 107 -24.83 -3.65 5.93
C ASP A 107 -25.12 -3.18 4.50
N ASP A 108 -25.12 -1.87 4.26
CA ASP A 108 -25.14 -1.29 2.92
C ASP A 108 -23.74 -1.36 2.28
N ASN A 109 -23.64 -2.06 1.15
CA ASN A 109 -22.38 -2.22 0.43
C ASN A 109 -21.86 -0.91 -0.16
N GLU A 110 -22.73 0.07 -0.43
CA GLU A 110 -22.32 1.41 -0.86
C GLU A 110 -21.61 2.16 0.27
N GLU A 111 -22.13 2.10 1.49
CA GLU A 111 -21.45 2.66 2.67
C GLU A 111 -20.14 1.92 2.97
N LEU A 112 -20.10 0.60 2.78
CA LEU A 112 -18.85 -0.18 2.91
C LEU A 112 -17.81 0.25 1.86
N ARG A 113 -18.22 0.48 0.61
CA ARG A 113 -17.34 1.03 -0.44
C ARG A 113 -16.76 2.37 0.02
N HIS A 114 -17.59 3.29 0.51
CA HIS A 114 -17.14 4.59 0.97
C HIS A 114 -16.18 4.49 2.17
N ALA A 115 -16.44 3.60 3.13
CA ALA A 115 -15.54 3.35 4.26
C ALA A 115 -14.17 2.81 3.80
N LEU A 116 -14.14 1.90 2.82
CA LEU A 116 -12.89 1.39 2.24
C LEU A 116 -12.11 2.48 1.49
N LEU A 117 -12.79 3.35 0.74
CA LEU A 117 -12.16 4.48 0.06
C LEU A 117 -11.61 5.51 1.05
N ASP A 118 -12.32 5.76 2.15
CA ASP A 118 -11.85 6.58 3.25
C ASP A 118 -10.59 6.00 3.92
N PHE A 119 -10.60 4.69 4.18
CA PHE A 119 -9.44 3.96 4.67
C PHE A 119 -8.25 4.08 3.71
N ILE A 120 -8.45 3.89 2.40
CA ILE A 120 -7.39 4.01 1.39
C ILE A 120 -6.80 5.42 1.39
N ALA A 121 -7.63 6.45 1.50
CA ALA A 121 -7.17 7.83 1.53
C ALA A 121 -6.30 8.12 2.76
N ASP A 122 -6.74 7.69 3.95
CA ASP A 122 -5.97 7.84 5.19
C ASP A 122 -4.68 7.03 5.15
N PHE A 123 -4.73 5.80 4.64
CA PHE A 123 -3.55 4.96 4.52
C PHE A 123 -2.55 5.50 3.49
N ALA A 124 -3.02 6.20 2.46
CA ALA A 124 -2.15 6.81 1.45
C ALA A 124 -1.18 7.82 2.06
N ASN A 125 -1.52 8.45 3.20
CA ASN A 125 -0.63 9.37 3.90
C ASN A 125 0.75 8.73 4.20
N TRP A 126 1.85 9.43 3.90
CA TRP A 126 3.21 8.91 4.13
C TRP A 126 3.45 8.57 5.60
N ASP A 127 2.94 9.38 6.53
CA ASP A 127 3.16 9.17 7.96
C ASP A 127 2.53 7.86 8.46
N ASN A 128 1.49 7.37 7.75
CA ASN A 128 0.80 6.12 8.06
C ASN A 128 1.43 4.91 7.34
N SER A 129 2.47 5.11 6.52
CA SER A 129 3.04 4.07 5.65
C SER A 129 3.74 2.92 6.39
N THR A 130 4.07 3.14 7.67
CA THR A 130 4.69 2.15 8.56
C THR A 130 3.85 1.86 9.79
N ASP A 131 2.63 2.40 9.87
CA ASP A 131 1.73 2.12 10.99
C ASP A 131 1.21 0.67 10.92
N GLU A 132 1.31 -0.04 12.03
CA GLU A 132 1.01 -1.47 12.09
C GLU A 132 -0.48 -1.77 11.87
N HIS A 133 -1.39 -0.90 12.30
CA HIS A 133 -2.83 -1.10 12.17
C HIS A 133 -3.25 -0.98 10.71
N PHE A 134 -2.73 0.05 10.02
CA PHE A 134 -2.95 0.22 8.58
C PHE A 134 -2.34 -0.93 7.78
N LEU A 135 -1.09 -1.32 8.08
CA LEU A 135 -0.40 -2.41 7.38
C LEU A 135 -1.12 -3.75 7.57
N ARG A 136 -1.54 -4.08 8.80
CA ARG A 136 -2.32 -5.29 9.10
C ARG A 136 -3.62 -5.31 8.31
N THR A 137 -4.39 -4.23 8.39
CA THR A 137 -5.69 -4.13 7.71
C THR A 137 -5.55 -4.28 6.19
N ALA A 138 -4.60 -3.57 5.59
CA ALA A 138 -4.36 -3.65 4.15
C ALA A 138 -3.93 -5.06 3.72
N ARG A 139 -3.07 -5.74 4.51
CA ARG A 139 -2.64 -7.11 4.23
C ARG A 139 -3.77 -8.12 4.35
N GLU A 140 -4.63 -7.99 5.37
CA GLU A 140 -5.79 -8.86 5.55
C GLU A 140 -6.81 -8.69 4.41
N LEU A 141 -7.10 -7.45 4.01
CA LEU A 141 -7.97 -7.16 2.87
C LEU A 141 -7.38 -7.73 1.58
N THR A 142 -6.09 -7.53 1.34
CA THR A 142 -5.40 -8.05 0.14
C THR A 142 -5.38 -9.58 0.12
N GLN A 143 -5.08 -10.23 1.24
CA GLN A 143 -5.10 -11.70 1.33
C GLN A 143 -6.50 -12.26 1.09
N THR A 144 -7.51 -11.66 1.72
CA THR A 144 -8.90 -12.11 1.58
C THR A 144 -9.42 -11.88 0.16
N ALA A 145 -9.09 -10.74 -0.45
CA ALA A 145 -9.39 -10.48 -1.85
C ALA A 145 -8.76 -11.54 -2.77
N HIS A 146 -7.48 -11.87 -2.55
CA HIS A 146 -6.78 -12.88 -3.35
C HIS A 146 -7.45 -14.26 -3.25
N GLU A 147 -7.67 -14.77 -2.03
CA GLU A 147 -8.24 -16.10 -1.81
C GLU A 147 -9.70 -16.18 -2.28
N SER A 148 -10.51 -15.15 -2.00
CA SER A 148 -11.92 -15.14 -2.42
C SER A 148 -12.12 -15.05 -3.93
N LEU A 149 -11.11 -14.61 -4.68
CA LEU A 149 -11.13 -14.53 -6.14
C LEU A 149 -10.46 -15.73 -6.81
N GLY A 150 -10.22 -16.81 -6.05
CA GLY A 150 -9.67 -18.07 -6.55
C GLY A 150 -8.15 -18.18 -6.44
N GLY A 151 -7.49 -17.27 -5.71
CA GLY A 151 -6.09 -17.40 -5.33
C GLY A 151 -5.87 -18.60 -4.41
N VAL A 152 -4.71 -19.25 -4.54
CA VAL A 152 -4.38 -20.41 -3.71
C VAL A 152 -4.18 -19.96 -2.25
N PRO A 153 -4.83 -20.60 -1.26
CA PRO A 153 -4.65 -20.25 0.15
C PRO A 153 -3.18 -20.22 0.58
N GLY A 154 -2.79 -19.19 1.33
CA GLY A 154 -1.41 -18.98 1.77
C GLY A 154 -0.45 -18.44 0.70
N THR A 155 -0.90 -18.24 -0.54
CA THR A 155 -0.18 -17.45 -1.55
C THR A 155 -0.66 -16.00 -1.57
N ARG A 156 0.05 -15.13 -2.29
CA ARG A 156 -0.27 -13.70 -2.39
C ARG A 156 -0.53 -13.31 -3.85
N PRO A 157 -1.29 -12.22 -4.09
CA PRO A 157 -1.43 -11.70 -5.44
C PRO A 157 -0.06 -11.17 -5.93
N LEU A 158 0.24 -11.38 -7.21
CA LEU A 158 1.49 -10.92 -7.83
C LEU A 158 1.27 -9.58 -8.55
N VAL A 159 2.01 -8.55 -8.12
CA VAL A 159 2.10 -7.27 -8.83
C VAL A 159 3.35 -7.28 -9.71
N VAL A 160 3.16 -7.10 -11.01
CA VAL A 160 4.25 -7.06 -11.99
C VAL A 160 4.47 -5.63 -12.46
N ASP A 161 5.66 -5.08 -12.23
CA ASP A 161 6.08 -3.78 -12.74
C ASP A 161 7.27 -3.94 -13.70
N PRO A 162 7.02 -3.98 -15.03
CA PRO A 162 8.08 -4.15 -16.03
C PRO A 162 8.91 -2.88 -16.26
N PHE A 163 8.53 -1.75 -15.65
CA PHE A 163 9.22 -0.46 -15.78
C PHE A 163 9.40 0.18 -14.40
N ALA A 164 9.98 -0.60 -13.49
CA ALA A 164 9.99 -0.30 -12.06
C ALA A 164 10.73 0.99 -11.71
N GLY A 165 11.74 1.37 -12.48
CA GLY A 165 12.55 2.56 -12.22
C GLY A 165 13.03 2.60 -10.76
N GLY A 166 12.67 3.66 -10.05
CA GLY A 166 13.04 3.83 -8.63
C GLY A 166 12.35 2.87 -7.63
N GLY A 167 11.45 1.99 -8.06
CA GLY A 167 10.89 0.92 -7.21
C GLY A 167 9.68 1.28 -6.36
N ALA A 168 8.95 2.34 -6.72
CA ALA A 168 7.81 2.82 -5.95
C ALA A 168 6.65 1.81 -5.88
N ILE A 169 6.23 1.25 -7.03
CA ILE A 169 5.15 0.26 -7.09
C ILE A 169 5.51 -1.03 -6.37
N PRO A 170 6.65 -1.70 -6.66
CA PRO A 170 6.96 -2.94 -5.97
C PRO A 170 7.15 -2.77 -4.46
N LEU A 171 7.65 -1.62 -3.99
CA LEU A 171 7.71 -1.31 -2.56
C LEU A 171 6.32 -1.27 -1.92
N GLU A 172 5.38 -0.53 -2.51
CA GLU A 172 4.04 -0.41 -1.95
C GLU A 172 3.24 -1.71 -2.11
N ALA A 173 3.47 -2.49 -3.17
CA ALA A 173 2.89 -3.82 -3.32
C ALA A 173 3.26 -4.74 -2.14
N LEU A 174 4.54 -4.78 -1.75
CA LEU A 174 4.99 -5.55 -0.59
C LEU A 174 4.37 -5.02 0.72
N ARG A 175 4.19 -3.69 0.85
CA ARG A 175 3.56 -3.09 2.04
C ARG A 175 2.12 -3.57 2.22
N VAL A 176 1.33 -3.56 1.14
CA VAL A 176 -0.09 -3.97 1.17
C VAL A 176 -0.30 -5.49 1.20
N GLY A 177 0.77 -6.29 1.14
CA GLY A 177 0.72 -7.75 1.28
C GLY A 177 0.70 -8.54 -0.04
N ALA A 178 0.98 -7.88 -1.16
CA ALA A 178 1.19 -8.56 -2.44
C ALA A 178 2.65 -9.00 -2.60
N ASP A 179 2.89 -10.01 -3.43
CA ASP A 179 4.22 -10.27 -3.96
C ASP A 179 4.49 -9.33 -5.14
N ALA A 180 5.77 -9.01 -5.37
CA ALA A 180 6.16 -8.07 -6.41
C ALA A 180 7.23 -8.67 -7.33
N PHE A 181 7.03 -8.54 -8.64
CA PHE A 181 8.06 -8.77 -9.65
C PHE A 181 8.37 -7.45 -10.35
N ALA A 182 9.57 -6.93 -10.13
CA ALA A 182 10.04 -5.67 -10.69
C ALA A 182 11.13 -5.92 -11.72
N SER A 183 10.99 -5.32 -12.91
CA SER A 183 11.99 -5.36 -13.97
C SER A 183 12.28 -3.95 -14.47
N ASP A 184 13.51 -3.75 -14.96
CA ASP A 184 13.91 -2.56 -15.68
C ASP A 184 15.05 -2.94 -16.63
N LEU A 185 15.12 -2.28 -17.79
CA LEU A 185 16.21 -2.48 -18.74
C LEU A 185 17.51 -1.87 -18.23
N ASN A 186 17.43 -0.78 -17.46
CA ASN A 186 18.59 -0.10 -16.93
C ASN A 186 19.10 -0.84 -15.67
N PRO A 187 20.39 -1.23 -15.60
CA PRO A 187 20.92 -1.94 -14.45
C PRO A 187 20.91 -1.11 -13.16
N ILE A 188 20.86 0.23 -13.23
CA ILE A 188 20.81 1.11 -12.07
C ILE A 188 19.50 0.94 -11.27
N PRO A 189 18.29 1.09 -11.86
CA PRO A 189 17.03 0.66 -11.26
C PRO A 189 17.06 -0.73 -10.66
N VAL A 190 17.59 -1.72 -11.38
CA VAL A 190 17.64 -3.10 -10.89
C VAL A 190 18.41 -3.17 -9.56
N LEU A 191 19.56 -2.50 -9.48
CA LEU A 191 20.33 -2.41 -8.23
C LEU A 191 19.55 -1.66 -7.13
N LEU A 192 18.91 -0.54 -7.45
CA LEU A 192 18.12 0.22 -6.47
C LEU A 192 16.97 -0.61 -5.89
N ASN A 193 16.21 -1.31 -6.75
CA ASN A 193 15.15 -2.21 -6.34
C ASN A 193 15.69 -3.33 -5.45
N LYS A 194 16.81 -3.98 -5.81
CA LYS A 194 17.46 -4.99 -4.96
C LYS A 194 17.86 -4.45 -3.60
N VAL A 195 18.44 -3.25 -3.54
CA VAL A 195 18.84 -2.64 -2.26
C VAL A 195 17.61 -2.38 -1.38
N VAL A 196 16.58 -1.74 -1.94
CA VAL A 196 15.38 -1.32 -1.20
C VAL A 196 14.52 -2.50 -0.78
N LEU A 197 14.29 -3.47 -1.67
CA LEU A 197 13.28 -4.52 -1.48
C LEU A 197 13.87 -5.82 -0.92
N GLU A 198 15.16 -6.10 -1.15
CA GLU A 198 15.79 -7.35 -0.72
C GLU A 198 16.89 -7.12 0.32
N TYR A 199 17.87 -6.27 0.04
CA TYR A 199 19.09 -6.20 0.86
C TYR A 199 18.88 -5.48 2.18
N ILE A 200 18.18 -4.34 2.18
CA ILE A 200 17.87 -3.61 3.43
C ILE A 200 17.03 -4.49 4.36
N PRO A 201 15.90 -5.11 3.91
CA PRO A 201 15.13 -6.00 4.78
C PRO A 201 15.92 -7.23 5.26
N LYS A 202 16.77 -7.81 4.42
CA LYS A 202 17.52 -9.03 4.74
C LYS A 202 18.69 -8.79 5.70
N TYR A 203 19.42 -7.69 5.54
CA TYR A 203 20.68 -7.47 6.24
C TYR A 203 20.62 -6.34 7.27
N GLY A 204 19.63 -5.45 7.20
CA GLY A 204 19.42 -4.37 8.16
C GLY A 204 20.69 -3.55 8.42
N GLN A 205 20.99 -3.30 9.69
CA GLN A 205 22.13 -2.48 10.11
C GLN A 205 23.49 -3.02 9.62
N LYS A 206 23.62 -4.35 9.47
CA LYS A 206 24.86 -4.98 9.00
C LYS A 206 25.25 -4.48 7.60
N LEU A 207 24.27 -4.23 6.72
CA LEU A 207 24.54 -3.68 5.39
C LEU A 207 25.19 -2.31 5.49
N ALA A 208 24.66 -1.43 6.34
CA ALA A 208 25.21 -0.09 6.53
C ALA A 208 26.63 -0.15 7.10
N ASP A 209 26.88 -1.05 8.04
CA ASP A 209 28.19 -1.19 8.68
C ASP A 209 29.24 -1.72 7.70
N GLU A 210 28.90 -2.72 6.88
CA GLU A 210 29.77 -3.23 5.82
C GLU A 210 30.06 -2.16 4.76
N VAL A 211 29.04 -1.41 4.31
CA VAL A 211 29.24 -0.32 3.34
C VAL A 211 30.20 0.75 3.88
N ARG A 212 30.07 1.12 5.17
CA ARG A 212 31.00 2.07 5.81
C ARG A 212 32.42 1.52 5.89
N ARG A 213 32.57 0.26 6.30
CA ARG A 213 33.87 -0.42 6.42
C ARG A 213 34.61 -0.45 5.08
N TRP A 214 33.97 -0.96 4.05
CA TRP A 214 34.58 -1.07 2.72
C TRP A 214 34.78 0.30 2.07
N GLY A 215 33.87 1.24 2.30
CA GLY A 215 34.04 2.62 1.85
C GLY A 215 35.26 3.31 2.46
N ALA A 216 35.50 3.12 3.77
CA ALA A 216 36.70 3.63 4.44
C ALA A 216 37.98 3.01 3.88
N TRP A 217 37.97 1.69 3.66
CA TRP A 217 39.10 0.98 3.05
C TRP A 217 39.39 1.48 1.62
N ILE A 218 38.37 1.64 0.77
CA ILE A 218 38.55 2.18 -0.60
C ILE A 218 39.16 3.58 -0.55
N LYS A 219 38.68 4.42 0.37
CA LYS A 219 39.20 5.78 0.53
C LYS A 219 40.70 5.77 0.88
N GLU A 220 41.10 4.91 1.81
CA GLU A 220 42.51 4.75 2.19
C GLU A 220 43.40 4.25 1.04
N GLN A 221 42.89 3.38 0.17
CA GLN A 221 43.65 2.89 -0.99
C GLN A 221 43.71 3.88 -2.16
N ALA A 222 42.82 4.88 -2.19
CA ALA A 222 42.73 5.86 -3.27
C ALA A 222 43.51 7.16 -2.99
N GLU A 223 43.86 7.43 -1.73
CA GLU A 223 44.72 8.52 -1.26
C GLU A 223 46.19 8.09 -1.23
#